data_AF-A0A7S9DQC6-F1
#
_entry.id   AF-A0A7S9DQC6-F1
#
_cell.length_a   1.000
_cell.length_b   1.000
_cell.length_c   1.000
_cell.angle_alpha   90.00
_cell.angle_beta   90.00
_cell.angle_gamma   90.00
#
_symmetry.space_group_name_H-M   'P 1'
#
loop_
_entity.id
_entity.type
_entity.pdbx_description
1 polymer ?
#
loop_
_entity_poly.entity_id
_entity_poly.type
_entity_poly.pdbx_seq_one_letter_code
_entity_poly.pdbx_strand_id
1 'polypeptide(L)'
;MNNLTRNTGTNDMLNVSKPENVAQMSPVELQNYIEELQQQLVVKENKAFHDAVSAINAIISEKITADGVVDIHTLSEYLKNNHIDTTKVEPVRRQKRKLTHEWVHRENNSLRWAGRGQVIKWLREEMIEKGLDPSDKEAVRSYCEQNLDLKEI
;
A
#
# COMPACT_ATOMS: atom_id res chain seq x y z
N MET A 1 34.29 2.67 11.37
CA MET A 1 33.44 1.54 11.77
C MET A 1 32.21 2.13 12.44
N ASN A 2 31.05 2.04 11.80
CA ASN A 2 29.85 2.79 12.20
C ASN A 2 29.12 2.09 13.35
N ASN A 3 28.94 2.81 14.45
CA ASN A 3 28.10 2.44 15.57
C ASN A 3 26.61 2.58 15.18
N LEU A 4 25.90 1.45 15.02
CA LEU A 4 24.43 1.43 15.06
C LEU A 4 23.99 1.20 16.51
N THR A 5 23.75 2.27 17.24
CA THR A 5 22.92 2.26 18.45
C THR A 5 21.46 2.06 18.05
N ARG A 6 20.97 0.82 18.18
CA ARG A 6 19.56 0.48 18.03
C ARG A 6 18.79 1.06 19.21
N ASN A 7 17.96 2.07 18.94
CA ASN A 7 17.09 2.72 19.89
C ASN A 7 15.97 1.73 20.28
N THR A 8 16.04 1.17 21.50
CA THR A 8 15.00 0.32 22.10
C THR A 8 13.88 1.20 22.64
N GLY A 9 12.97 1.64 21.77
CA GLY A 9 11.76 2.35 22.13
C GLY A 9 10.63 1.39 22.50
N THR A 10 10.23 1.41 23.77
CA THR A 10 8.93 0.99 24.32
C THR A 10 8.43 -0.41 23.94
N ASN A 11 9.01 -1.41 24.60
CA ASN A 11 8.30 -2.64 24.93
C ASN A 11 7.17 -2.29 25.91
N ASP A 12 6.00 -1.88 25.41
CA ASP A 12 4.75 -2.10 26.14
C ASP A 12 4.48 -3.61 26.12
N MET A 13 5.28 -4.32 26.93
CA MET A 13 5.04 -5.72 27.22
C MET A 13 3.62 -5.81 27.76
N LEU A 14 2.81 -6.65 27.10
CA LEU A 14 1.52 -7.08 27.58
C LEU A 14 1.59 -7.24 29.11
N ASN A 15 0.88 -6.39 29.86
CA ASN A 15 0.76 -6.53 31.30
C ASN A 15 -0.16 -7.72 31.60
N VAL A 16 0.32 -8.91 31.25
CA VAL A 16 -0.26 -10.17 31.65
C VAL A 16 0.37 -10.44 33.00
N SER A 17 -0.44 -10.42 34.06
CA SER A 17 -0.04 -11.02 35.32
C SER A 17 0.41 -12.45 35.00
N LYS A 18 1.73 -12.69 35.03
CA LYS A 18 2.27 -14.04 34.82
C LYS A 18 1.64 -14.90 35.92
N PRO A 19 0.83 -15.92 35.61
CA PRO A 19 0.41 -16.83 36.64
C PRO A 19 1.69 -17.49 37.16
N GLU A 20 1.92 -17.44 38.46
CA GLU A 20 3.19 -17.85 39.09
C GLU A 20 3.55 -19.33 38.83
N ASN A 21 2.65 -20.11 38.22
CA ASN A 21 2.74 -21.54 38.04
C ASN A 21 2.38 -22.04 36.62
N VAL A 22 2.79 -21.36 35.54
CA VAL A 22 2.66 -21.89 34.15
C VAL A 22 3.24 -23.31 34.03
N ALA A 23 4.33 -23.59 34.76
CA ALA A 23 5.01 -24.89 34.75
C ALA A 23 4.24 -26.02 35.44
N GLN A 24 3.19 -25.73 36.22
CA GLN A 24 2.38 -26.72 36.94
C GLN A 24 0.99 -26.92 36.33
N MET A 25 0.65 -26.15 35.29
CA MET A 25 -0.62 -26.30 34.59
C MET A 25 -0.68 -27.62 33.85
N SER A 26 -1.83 -28.29 33.91
CA SER A 26 -2.08 -29.46 33.08
C SER A 26 -2.09 -29.08 31.59
N PRO A 27 -1.87 -30.04 30.68
CA PRO A 27 -1.86 -29.76 29.24
C PRO A 27 -3.13 -29.04 28.73
N VAL A 28 -4.29 -29.32 29.34
CA VAL A 28 -5.57 -28.69 28.98
C VAL A 28 -5.64 -27.24 29.47
N GLU A 29 -5.14 -26.95 30.67
CA GLU A 29 -5.11 -25.60 31.23
C GLU A 29 -4.12 -24.71 30.46
N LEU A 30 -2.98 -25.28 30.03
CA LEU A 30 -2.03 -24.59 29.15
C LEU A 30 -2.64 -24.24 27.80
N GLN A 31 -3.39 -25.17 27.19
CA GLN A 31 -4.06 -24.95 25.91
C GLN A 31 -5.03 -23.77 26.00
N ASN A 32 -5.89 -23.76 27.02
CA ASN A 32 -6.86 -22.68 27.23
C ASN A 32 -6.18 -21.32 27.47
N TYR A 33 -5.08 -21.31 28.24
CA TYR A 33 -4.32 -20.09 28.51
C TYR A 33 -3.63 -19.54 27.24
N ILE A 34 -3.09 -20.41 26.39
CA ILE A 34 -2.52 -20.02 25.10
C ILE A 34 -3.59 -19.43 24.19
N GLU A 35 -4.78 -20.04 24.12
CA GLU A 35 -5.90 -19.54 23.33
C GLU A 35 -6.39 -18.16 23.82
N GLU A 36 -6.49 -17.94 25.14
CA GLU A 36 -6.82 -16.63 25.71
C GLU A 36 -5.77 -15.57 25.37
N LEU A 37 -4.47 -15.90 25.46
CA LEU A 37 -3.39 -14.99 25.09
C LEU A 37 -3.43 -14.66 23.60
N GLN A 38 -3.71 -15.63 22.74
CA GLN A 38 -3.86 -15.41 21.29
C GLN A 38 -5.06 -14.52 20.98
N GLN A 39 -6.22 -14.75 21.62
CA GLN A 39 -7.38 -13.89 21.46
C GLN A 39 -7.11 -12.46 21.95
N GLN A 40 -6.43 -12.27 23.07
CA GLN A 40 -6.06 -10.94 23.55
C GLN A 40 -5.06 -10.23 22.65
N LEU A 41 -4.12 -10.97 22.04
CA LEU A 41 -3.18 -10.43 21.05
C LEU A 41 -3.93 -9.97 19.80
N VAL A 42 -4.82 -10.81 19.27
CA VAL A 42 -5.66 -10.50 18.10
C VAL A 42 -6.58 -9.30 18.38
N VAL A 43 -7.19 -9.21 19.56
CA VAL A 43 -8.05 -8.07 19.95
C VAL A 43 -7.24 -6.78 20.10
N LYS A 44 -6.04 -6.82 20.67
CA LYS A 44 -5.19 -5.61 20.82
C LYS A 44 -4.61 -5.13 19.49
N GLU A 45 -4.13 -6.03 18.64
CA GLU A 45 -3.63 -5.68 17.30
C GLU A 45 -4.76 -5.15 16.41
N ASN A 46 -5.96 -5.73 16.52
CA ASN A 46 -7.10 -5.28 15.72
C ASN A 46 -7.81 -4.05 16.28
N LYS A 47 -7.73 -3.75 17.58
CA LYS A 47 -8.44 -2.59 18.15
C LYS A 47 -7.83 -1.27 17.69
N ALA A 48 -6.51 -1.13 17.71
CA ALA A 48 -5.86 0.08 17.21
C ALA A 48 -6.10 0.28 15.69
N PHE A 49 -6.12 -0.82 14.92
CA PHE A 49 -6.47 -0.79 13.51
C PHE A 49 -7.95 -0.43 13.29
N HIS A 50 -8.87 -1.02 14.04
CA HIS A 50 -10.30 -0.72 13.96
C HIS A 50 -10.61 0.70 14.40
N ASP A 51 -9.98 1.20 15.46
CA ASP A 51 -10.14 2.57 15.95
C ASP A 51 -9.62 3.56 14.89
N ALA A 52 -8.48 3.27 14.26
CA ALA A 52 -7.94 4.07 13.14
C ALA A 52 -8.85 4.04 11.90
N VAL A 53 -9.35 2.87 11.49
CA VAL A 53 -10.30 2.73 10.38
C VAL A 53 -11.61 3.45 10.68
N SER A 54 -12.11 3.36 11.91
CA SER A 54 -13.34 4.03 12.33
C SER A 54 -13.17 5.55 12.38
N ALA A 55 -12.03 6.06 12.84
CA ALA A 55 -11.69 7.48 12.80
C ALA A 55 -11.58 7.99 11.35
N ILE A 56 -10.92 7.24 10.46
CA ILE A 56 -10.83 7.57 9.04
C ILE A 56 -12.22 7.58 8.38
N ASN A 57 -13.06 6.57 8.65
CA ASN A 57 -14.42 6.50 8.13
C ASN A 57 -15.31 7.65 8.63
N ALA A 58 -15.14 8.08 9.88
CA ALA A 58 -15.84 9.24 10.43
C ALA A 58 -15.39 10.54 9.72
N ILE A 59 -14.09 10.73 9.52
CA ILE A 59 -13.57 11.90 8.80
C ILE A 59 -14.03 11.91 7.33
N ILE A 60 -13.99 10.75 6.65
CA ILE A 60 -14.48 10.60 5.28
C ILE A 60 -15.98 10.92 5.24
N SER A 61 -16.79 10.41 6.17
CA SER A 61 -18.24 10.68 6.21
C SER A 61 -18.58 12.16 6.47
N GLU A 62 -17.76 12.88 7.25
CA GLU A 62 -17.96 14.32 7.52
C GLU A 62 -17.36 15.24 6.46
N LYS A 63 -16.38 14.77 5.66
CA LYS A 63 -15.58 15.59 4.73
C LYS A 63 -15.66 15.18 3.26
N ILE A 64 -16.44 14.16 2.92
CA ILE A 64 -16.87 13.94 1.54
C ILE A 64 -17.71 15.15 1.11
N THR A 65 -17.24 15.87 0.10
CA THR A 65 -18.09 16.86 -0.59
C THR A 65 -19.26 16.14 -1.26
N ALA A 66 -20.35 16.83 -1.60
CA ALA A 66 -21.54 16.22 -2.23
C ALA A 66 -21.24 15.37 -3.48
N ASP A 67 -20.04 15.54 -4.08
CA ASP A 67 -19.57 14.86 -5.28
C ASP A 67 -18.64 13.65 -4.99
N GLY A 68 -18.50 13.21 -3.74
CA GLY A 68 -17.71 12.01 -3.40
C GLY A 68 -16.19 12.22 -3.33
N VAL A 69 -15.72 13.47 -3.37
CA VAL A 69 -14.28 13.80 -3.37
C VAL A 69 -13.82 14.15 -1.96
N VAL A 70 -12.80 13.45 -1.46
CA VAL A 70 -12.15 13.77 -0.18
C VAL A 70 -11.13 14.88 -0.41
N ASP A 71 -11.35 16.05 0.19
CA ASP A 71 -10.34 17.12 0.19
C ASP A 71 -9.17 16.77 1.12
N ILE A 72 -8.04 16.44 0.51
CA ILE A 72 -6.80 16.05 1.17
C ILE A 72 -6.25 17.17 2.07
N HIS A 73 -6.51 18.45 1.77
CA HIS A 73 -6.06 19.56 2.60
C HIS A 73 -6.79 19.57 3.95
N THR A 74 -8.12 19.45 3.91
CA THR A 74 -8.96 19.37 5.12
C THR A 74 -8.63 18.15 5.98
N LEU A 75 -8.36 17.00 5.38
CA LEU A 75 -7.92 15.79 6.09
C LEU A 75 -6.54 16.00 6.76
N SER A 76 -5.61 16.64 6.06
CA SER A 76 -4.26 16.91 6.57
C SER A 76 -4.27 17.87 7.76
N GLU A 77 -5.14 18.88 7.75
CA GLU A 77 -5.30 19.79 8.88
C GLU A 77 -5.94 19.12 10.10
N TYR A 78 -6.96 18.28 9.89
CA TYR A 78 -7.57 17.50 10.98
C TYR A 78 -6.56 16.59 11.67
N LEU A 79 -5.75 15.86 10.89
CA LEU A 79 -4.72 14.97 11.43
C LEU A 79 -3.69 15.72 12.28
N LYS A 80 -3.29 16.93 11.85
CA LYS A 80 -2.40 17.81 12.62
C LYS A 80 -3.05 18.30 13.92
N ASN A 81 -4.30 18.76 13.86
CA ASN A 81 -5.01 19.32 15.01
C ASN A 81 -5.34 18.28 16.08
N ASN A 82 -5.48 17.01 15.70
CA ASN A 82 -5.76 15.92 16.63
C ASN A 82 -4.50 15.15 17.05
N HIS A 83 -3.31 15.67 16.75
CA HIS A 83 -2.02 15.04 17.10
C HIS A 83 -1.89 13.58 16.64
N ILE A 84 -2.53 13.24 15.51
CA ILE A 84 -2.45 11.90 14.93
C ILE A 84 -1.12 11.80 14.18
N ASP A 85 -0.18 11.06 14.76
CA ASP A 85 1.17 10.93 14.23
C ASP A 85 1.19 10.03 12.99
N THR A 86 1.37 10.65 11.82
CA THR A 86 1.46 9.96 10.53
C THR A 86 2.89 9.53 10.18
N THR A 87 3.88 9.84 11.03
CA THR A 87 5.31 9.66 10.72
C THR A 87 5.80 8.21 10.78
N LYS A 88 5.00 7.27 11.33
CA LYS A 88 5.36 5.85 11.43
C LYS A 88 4.93 4.97 10.25
N VAL A 89 4.19 5.51 9.29
CA VAL A 89 3.94 4.79 8.05
C VAL A 89 5.06 5.16 7.09
N GLU A 90 6.20 4.47 7.20
CA GLU A 90 7.16 4.48 6.10
C GLU A 90 6.38 4.13 4.85
N PRO A 91 6.35 4.99 3.81
CA PRO A 91 5.73 4.61 2.57
C PRO A 91 6.45 3.34 2.15
N VAL A 92 5.73 2.22 2.07
CA VAL A 92 6.24 0.99 1.49
C VAL A 92 6.58 1.35 0.05
N ARG A 93 7.81 1.84 -0.15
CA ARG A 93 8.38 2.09 -1.46
C ARG A 93 8.55 0.72 -2.04
N ARG A 94 7.49 0.21 -2.69
CA ARG A 94 7.57 -0.95 -3.57
C ARG A 94 8.81 -0.71 -4.41
N GLN A 95 9.83 -1.56 -4.23
CA GLN A 95 11.04 -1.47 -5.04
C GLN A 95 10.59 -1.41 -6.50
N LYS A 96 10.73 -0.25 -7.13
CA LYS A 96 10.38 -0.10 -8.55
C LYS A 96 11.33 -1.04 -9.28
N ARG A 97 10.81 -2.16 -9.78
CA ARG A 97 11.57 -3.07 -10.64
C ARG A 97 12.19 -2.21 -11.74
N LYS A 98 13.51 -2.30 -11.92
CA LYS A 98 14.18 -1.60 -13.01
C LYS A 98 13.43 -1.89 -14.32
N LEU A 99 13.24 -0.84 -15.12
CA LEU A 99 12.79 -0.99 -16.49
C LEU A 99 13.97 -1.58 -17.26
N THR A 100 13.72 -2.66 -17.98
CA THR A 100 14.74 -3.34 -18.80
C THR A 100 14.52 -3.08 -20.28
N HIS A 101 13.31 -2.67 -20.67
CA HIS A 101 12.92 -2.44 -22.05
C HIS A 101 11.91 -1.28 -22.16
N GLU A 102 11.85 -0.69 -23.35
CA GLU A 102 10.82 0.25 -23.78
C GLU A 102 10.40 -0.01 -25.23
N TRP A 103 9.15 0.33 -25.53
CA TRP A 103 8.64 0.41 -26.88
C TRP A 103 8.94 1.80 -27.46
N VAL A 104 9.51 1.84 -28.65
CA VAL A 104 9.89 3.07 -29.35
C VAL A 104 9.15 3.18 -30.67
N HIS A 105 8.61 4.35 -30.97
CA HIS A 105 7.96 4.61 -32.25
C HIS A 105 8.98 4.61 -33.40
N ARG A 106 8.70 3.86 -34.46
CA ARG A 106 9.63 3.62 -35.60
C ARG A 106 10.08 4.89 -36.30
N GLU A 107 9.19 5.87 -36.43
CA GLU A 107 9.47 7.11 -37.15
C GLU A 107 9.92 8.25 -36.23
N ASN A 108 9.72 8.10 -34.92
CA ASN A 108 9.99 9.17 -33.97
C ASN A 108 10.51 8.61 -32.65
N ASN A 109 11.84 8.55 -32.56
CA ASN A 109 12.56 8.06 -31.38
C ASN A 109 12.32 8.86 -30.10
N SER A 110 11.62 10.00 -30.12
CA SER A 110 11.21 10.71 -28.90
C SER A 110 9.94 10.12 -28.28
N LEU A 111 9.13 9.41 -29.07
CA LEU A 111 7.93 8.73 -28.62
C LEU A 111 8.30 7.34 -28.10
N ARG A 112 8.31 7.22 -26.77
CA ARG A 112 8.69 6.00 -26.06
C ARG A 112 7.67 5.65 -25.00
N TRP A 113 7.51 4.36 -24.73
CA TRP A 113 6.66 3.88 -23.66
C TRP A 113 7.25 2.65 -22.99
N ALA A 114 7.34 2.68 -21.67
CA ALA A 114 7.97 1.64 -20.86
C ALA A 114 7.15 0.32 -20.76
N GLY A 115 6.00 0.23 -21.44
CA GLY A 115 5.10 -0.93 -21.35
C GLY A 115 4.46 -1.14 -19.96
N ARG A 116 4.53 -0.13 -19.08
CA ARG A 116 4.02 -0.19 -17.71
C ARG A 116 3.15 1.02 -17.40
N GLY A 117 2.12 0.80 -16.58
CA GLY A 117 1.18 1.83 -16.16
C GLY A 117 0.08 2.08 -17.20
N GLN A 118 -0.45 3.30 -17.22
CA GLN A 118 -1.44 3.71 -18.20
C GLN A 118 -0.80 3.83 -19.59
N VAL A 119 -1.57 3.48 -20.63
CA VAL A 119 -1.19 3.71 -22.03
C VAL A 119 -0.96 5.22 -22.24
N ILE A 120 0.21 5.58 -22.75
CA ILE A 120 0.60 6.98 -22.96
C ILE A 120 -0.23 7.61 -24.08
N LYS A 121 -0.42 8.94 -24.02
CA LYS A 121 -1.34 9.68 -24.89
C LYS A 121 -1.17 9.39 -26.38
N TRP A 122 0.04 9.48 -26.92
CA TRP A 122 0.30 9.27 -28.36
C TRP A 122 -0.10 7.86 -28.81
N LEU A 123 0.27 6.84 -28.02
CA LEU A 123 -0.05 5.43 -28.30
C LEU A 123 -1.57 5.19 -28.24
N ARG A 124 -2.23 5.85 -27.29
CA ARG A 124 -3.70 5.79 -27.15
C ARG A 124 -4.39 6.42 -28.36
N GLU A 125 -3.94 7.58 -28.81
CA GLU A 125 -4.50 8.29 -29.97
C GLU A 125 -4.34 7.45 -31.25
N GLU A 126 -3.15 6.91 -31.51
CA GLU A 126 -2.92 6.03 -32.67
C GLU A 126 -3.77 4.76 -32.63
N MET A 127 -3.90 4.12 -31.46
CA MET A 127 -4.74 2.93 -31.33
C MET A 127 -6.22 3.23 -31.62
N ILE A 128 -6.73 4.36 -31.11
CA ILE A 128 -8.10 4.81 -31.36
C ILE A 128 -8.30 5.11 -32.86
N GLU A 129 -7.34 5.76 -33.52
CA GLU A 129 -7.38 6.02 -34.96
C GLU A 129 -7.43 4.73 -35.79
N LYS A 130 -6.81 3.65 -35.31
CA LYS A 130 -6.88 2.32 -35.94
C LYS A 130 -8.06 1.47 -35.46
N GLY A 131 -8.96 2.01 -34.65
CA GLY A 131 -10.16 1.33 -34.17
C GLY A 131 -9.90 0.26 -33.10
N LEU A 132 -8.77 0.34 -32.38
CA LEU A 132 -8.41 -0.56 -31.29
C LEU A 132 -8.77 0.06 -29.94
N ASP A 133 -9.19 -0.77 -28.98
CA ASP A 133 -9.45 -0.32 -27.61
C ASP A 133 -8.14 -0.24 -26.79
N PRO A 134 -7.68 0.97 -26.39
CA PRO A 134 -6.48 1.14 -25.57
C PRO A 134 -6.65 0.68 -24.11
N SER A 135 -7.85 0.26 -23.71
CA SER A 135 -8.14 -0.31 -22.40
C SER A 135 -7.93 -1.83 -22.36
N ASP A 136 -8.00 -2.48 -23.53
CA ASP A 136 -7.71 -3.90 -23.68
C ASP A 136 -6.19 -4.14 -23.72
N LYS A 137 -5.69 -4.85 -22.71
CA LYS A 137 -4.25 -5.13 -22.57
C LYS A 137 -3.69 -5.98 -23.70
N GLU A 138 -4.50 -6.88 -24.27
CA GLU A 138 -4.03 -7.76 -25.34
C GLU A 138 -3.97 -7.01 -26.67
N ALA A 139 -4.97 -6.15 -26.94
CA ALA A 139 -4.94 -5.24 -28.08
C ALA A 139 -3.72 -4.29 -28.01
N VAL A 140 -3.43 -3.72 -26.84
CA VAL A 140 -2.24 -2.86 -26.63
C VAL A 140 -0.95 -3.63 -26.89
N ARG A 141 -0.81 -4.85 -26.36
CA ARG A 141 0.36 -5.70 -26.58
C ARG A 141 0.57 -5.99 -28.07
N SER A 142 -0.46 -6.51 -28.73
CA SER A 142 -0.43 -6.87 -30.14
C SER A 142 -0.10 -5.66 -31.02
N TYR A 143 -0.67 -4.49 -30.73
CA TYR A 143 -0.33 -3.26 -31.43
C TYR A 143 1.15 -2.90 -31.28
N CYS A 144 1.68 -2.92 -30.05
CA CYS A 144 3.07 -2.59 -29.77
C CYS A 144 4.03 -3.54 -30.51
N GLU A 145 3.80 -4.85 -30.44
CA GLU A 145 4.62 -5.87 -31.09
C GLU A 145 4.65 -5.73 -32.62
N GLN A 146 3.55 -5.28 -33.23
CA GLN A 146 3.44 -5.13 -34.68
C GLN A 146 3.97 -3.79 -35.19
N ASN A 147 3.81 -2.71 -34.43
CA ASN A 147 3.98 -1.33 -34.93
C ASN A 147 5.15 -0.58 -34.29
N LEU A 148 5.66 -1.03 -33.14
CA LEU A 148 6.75 -0.38 -32.40
C LEU A 148 7.98 -1.29 -32.36
N ASP A 149 9.12 -0.69 -32.02
CA ASP A 149 10.36 -1.44 -31.83
C ASP A 149 10.62 -1.59 -30.32
N LEU A 150 10.95 -2.82 -29.89
CA LEU A 150 11.32 -3.08 -28.51
C LEU A 150 12.83 -2.83 -28.33
N LYS A 151 13.20 -1.92 -27.43
CA LYS A 151 14.58 -1.55 -27.15
C LYS A 151 14.95 -1.83 -25.70
N GLU A 152 16.11 -2.45 -25.48
CA GLU A 152 16.72 -2.60 -24.14
C GLU A 152 17.27 -1.27 -23.60
N ILE A 153 17.17 -1.07 -22.27
CA ILE A 153 17.64 0.13 -21.54
C ILE A 153 18.70 -0.24 -20.51
#